data_AF-A0A2E1JB65-F1
#
_entry.id   AF-A0A2E1JB65-F1
#
_cell.length_a   1.000
_cell.length_b   1.000
_cell.length_c   1.000
_cell.angle_alpha   90.00
_cell.angle_beta   90.00
_cell.angle_gamma   90.00
#
_symmetry.space_group_name_H-M   'P 1'
#
loop_
_entity.id
_entity.type
_entity.pdbx_description
1 polymer ?
#
loop_
_entity_poly.entity_id
_entity_poly.type
_entity_poly.pdbx_seq_one_letter_code
_entity_poly.pdbx_strand_id
1 'polypeptide(L)'
;MTYAWVITFDLLNPATEGEFIGSGYYGDEVGTIGPGDISPELKKKIEVLGKYPGHIVPDGFEKFKLFDDDGSLYYMGIITGDYEGFEPLDDFGMPNAGCTDIKYWDNKKKSYYSL
;
A
#
# COMPACT_ATOMS: atom_id res chain seq x y z
N MET A 1 -15.26 -2.93 8.84
CA MET A 1 -14.57 -3.45 7.64
C MET A 1 -13.89 -4.78 7.91
N THR A 2 -13.81 -5.65 6.90
CA THR A 2 -13.16 -6.98 6.95
C THR A 2 -11.78 -7.01 6.30
N TYR A 3 -11.37 -5.93 5.64
CA TYR A 3 -10.05 -5.74 5.04
C TYR A 3 -9.31 -4.57 5.66
N ALA A 4 -8.00 -4.52 5.43
CA ALA A 4 -7.16 -3.35 5.72
C ALA A 4 -5.99 -3.29 4.74
N TRP A 5 -5.56 -2.08 4.41
CA TRP A 5 -4.37 -1.81 3.60
C TRP A 5 -3.42 -0.82 4.30
N VAL A 6 -2.15 -0.85 3.90
CA VAL A 6 -1.14 0.12 4.33
C VAL A 6 -0.24 0.51 3.17
N ILE A 7 0.10 1.79 3.07
CA ILE A 7 1.13 2.28 2.14
C ILE A 7 2.51 1.97 2.71
N THR A 8 3.34 1.35 1.87
CA THR A 8 4.70 0.89 2.21
C THR A 8 5.77 1.68 1.49
N PHE A 9 5.44 2.25 0.32
CA PHE A 9 6.30 3.17 -0.42
C PHE A 9 5.47 4.29 -1.04
N ASP A 10 6.00 5.49 -0.94
CA ASP A 10 5.54 6.70 -1.63
C ASP A 10 6.64 7.15 -2.59
N LEU A 11 6.33 7.08 -3.87
CA LEU A 11 7.20 7.41 -4.99
C LEU A 11 6.77 8.73 -5.66
N LEU A 12 5.62 9.28 -5.28
CA LEU A 12 5.17 10.59 -5.74
C LEU A 12 5.95 11.69 -5.03
N ASN A 13 6.13 11.56 -3.72
CA ASN A 13 6.89 12.48 -2.88
C ASN A 13 8.00 11.74 -2.13
N PRO A 14 9.05 11.26 -2.84
CA PRO A 14 10.14 10.58 -2.17
C PRO A 14 10.87 11.55 -1.23
N ALA A 15 11.15 11.11 0.00
CA ALA A 15 11.91 11.90 0.96
C ALA A 15 13.26 12.36 0.35
N THR A 16 13.58 13.65 0.47
CA THR A 16 14.87 14.18 0.02
C THR A 16 16.01 13.63 0.86
N GLU A 17 17.18 13.43 0.25
CA GLU A 17 18.40 12.98 0.96
C GLU A 17 18.66 13.85 2.20
N GLY A 18 18.70 13.23 3.39
CA GLY A 18 19.08 13.88 4.66
C GLY A 18 18.05 13.83 5.79
N GLU A 19 16.77 13.56 5.52
CA GLU A 19 15.75 13.39 6.58
C GLU A 19 15.71 11.94 7.08
N PHE A 20 16.67 11.60 7.93
CA PHE A 20 16.77 10.28 8.54
C PHE A 20 15.83 10.16 9.75
N ILE A 21 14.58 9.73 9.54
CA ILE A 21 13.68 9.33 10.62
C ILE A 21 13.75 7.81 10.88
N GLY A 22 14.87 7.37 11.46
CA GLY A 22 14.96 6.15 12.28
C GLY A 22 14.75 4.77 11.63
N SER A 23 14.20 4.62 10.41
CA SER A 23 14.05 3.31 9.75
C SER A 23 13.99 3.27 8.22
N GLY A 24 14.20 4.39 7.51
CA GLY A 24 14.35 4.43 6.05
C GLY A 24 13.63 5.62 5.42
N TYR A 25 14.06 5.99 4.21
CA TYR A 25 13.47 7.07 3.41
C TYR A 25 12.10 6.64 2.92
N TYR A 26 11.05 7.26 3.42
CA TYR A 26 9.69 6.89 3.06
C TYR A 26 8.88 8.19 3.00
N GLY A 27 8.26 8.49 1.85
CA GLY A 27 7.46 9.71 1.67
C GLY A 27 6.35 9.85 2.70
N ASP A 28 5.68 11.01 2.71
CA ASP A 28 4.75 11.43 3.77
C ASP A 28 3.55 10.50 3.95
N GLU A 29 3.23 9.70 2.95
CA GLU A 29 2.12 8.74 2.99
C GLU A 29 2.48 7.34 3.48
N VAL A 30 3.75 7.04 3.76
CA VAL A 30 4.13 5.71 4.24
C VAL A 30 3.62 5.45 5.66
N GLY A 31 2.98 4.30 5.83
CA GLY A 31 2.29 3.95 7.07
C GLY A 31 0.85 4.47 7.12
N THR A 32 0.36 5.20 6.11
CA THR A 32 -1.07 5.49 5.95
C THR A 32 -1.83 4.17 5.84
N ILE A 33 -2.85 3.99 6.69
CA ILE A 33 -3.66 2.78 6.82
C ILE A 33 -5.11 3.13 6.50
N GLY A 34 -5.76 2.27 5.72
CA GLY A 34 -7.20 2.31 5.55
C GLY A 34 -7.84 0.92 5.62
N PRO A 35 -9.17 0.86 5.68
CA PRO A 35 -10.09 1.97 5.95
C PRO A 35 -9.95 2.56 7.36
N GLY A 36 -10.45 3.78 7.59
CA GLY A 36 -10.31 4.47 8.88
C GLY A 36 -11.03 3.80 10.06
N ASP A 37 -11.99 2.92 9.77
CA ASP A 37 -12.87 2.24 10.74
C ASP A 37 -12.57 0.73 10.92
N ILE A 38 -11.36 0.28 10.54
CA ILE A 38 -10.92 -1.10 10.75
C ILE A 38 -10.86 -1.49 12.23
N SER A 39 -11.00 -2.79 12.51
CA SER A 39 -10.89 -3.29 13.89
C SER A 39 -9.49 -3.06 14.47
N PRO A 40 -9.36 -2.84 15.80
CA PRO A 40 -8.05 -2.68 16.44
C PRO A 40 -7.08 -3.83 16.19
N GLU A 41 -7.61 -5.05 16.07
CA GLU A 41 -6.83 -6.26 15.79
C GLU A 41 -6.24 -6.22 14.37
N LEU A 42 -7.05 -5.84 13.38
CA LEU A 42 -6.61 -5.75 11.99
C LEU A 42 -5.63 -4.59 11.80
N LYS A 43 -5.88 -3.46 12.46
CA LYS A 43 -4.97 -2.32 12.51
C LYS A 43 -3.59 -2.71 13.02
N LYS A 44 -3.53 -3.46 14.12
CA LYS A 44 -2.26 -3.92 14.69
C LYS A 44 -1.49 -4.85 13.74
N LYS A 45 -2.19 -5.70 12.99
CA LYS A 45 -1.57 -6.60 12.00
C LYS A 45 -0.93 -5.81 10.85
N ILE A 46 -1.66 -4.83 10.30
CA ILE A 46 -1.22 -4.10 9.11
C ILE A 46 -0.16 -3.03 9.43
N GLU A 47 -0.23 -2.37 10.59
CA GLU A 47 0.70 -1.31 11.00
C GLU A 47 2.16 -1.80 11.07
N VAL A 48 2.37 -3.05 11.46
CA VAL A 48 3.71 -3.66 11.50
C VAL A 48 4.33 -3.72 10.10
N LEU A 49 3.52 -3.90 9.06
CA LEU A 49 4.00 -4.01 7.68
C LEU A 49 4.36 -2.64 7.08
N GLY A 50 3.66 -1.58 7.47
CA GLY A 50 4.00 -0.20 7.08
C GLY A 50 5.34 0.28 7.61
N LYS A 51 5.76 -0.20 8.79
CA LYS A 51 7.06 0.15 9.41
C LYS A 51 8.25 -0.56 8.77
N TYR A 52 8.01 -1.64 8.04
CA TYR A 52 9.03 -2.55 7.54
C TYR A 52 8.74 -2.96 6.08
N PRO A 53 8.74 -2.00 5.14
CA PRO A 53 8.18 -2.18 3.80
C PRO A 53 8.96 -3.12 2.86
N GLY A 54 10.14 -3.61 3.27
CA GLY A 54 10.96 -4.55 2.50
C GLY A 54 10.79 -6.03 2.87
N HIS A 55 9.93 -6.37 3.82
CA HIS A 55 9.92 -7.72 4.40
C HIS A 55 8.97 -8.69 3.69
N ILE A 56 9.23 -9.98 3.94
CA ILE A 56 8.41 -11.13 3.53
C ILE A 56 6.95 -10.79 3.83
N VAL A 57 6.11 -10.81 2.79
CA VAL A 57 4.66 -10.64 2.95
C VAL A 57 4.10 -11.95 3.52
N PRO A 58 3.46 -11.93 4.71
CA PRO A 58 2.93 -13.14 5.31
C PRO A 58 1.79 -13.74 4.47
N ASP A 59 1.51 -15.02 4.69
CA ASP A 59 0.33 -15.66 4.11
C ASP A 59 -0.95 -14.91 4.53
N GLY A 60 -1.88 -14.75 3.58
CA GLY A 60 -3.10 -13.96 3.77
C GLY A 60 -2.93 -12.45 3.56
N PHE A 61 -1.77 -12.00 3.09
CA PHE A 61 -1.51 -10.62 2.68
C PHE A 61 -1.07 -10.57 1.22
N GLU A 62 -1.41 -9.49 0.53
CA GLU A 62 -1.06 -9.28 -0.88
C GLU A 62 -0.46 -7.90 -1.11
N LYS A 63 0.51 -7.82 -2.02
CA LYS A 63 1.09 -6.53 -2.42
C LYS A 63 0.22 -5.90 -3.49
N PHE A 64 0.05 -4.59 -3.41
CA PHE A 64 -0.54 -3.79 -4.46
C PHE A 64 0.38 -2.64 -4.89
N LYS A 65 0.08 -2.09 -6.07
CA LYS A 65 0.71 -0.90 -6.65
C LYS A 65 -0.38 0.01 -7.20
N LEU A 66 -0.23 1.31 -7.00
CA LEU A 66 -1.15 2.34 -7.50
C LEU A 66 -0.44 3.21 -8.55
N PHE A 67 -1.11 3.45 -9.67
CA PHE A 67 -0.57 4.19 -10.80
C PHE A 67 -1.49 5.33 -11.21
N ASP A 68 -0.91 6.41 -11.75
CA ASP A 68 -1.66 7.47 -12.42
C ASP A 68 -2.18 7.04 -13.82
N ASP A 69 -2.83 7.97 -14.51
CA ASP A 69 -3.43 7.77 -15.84
C ASP A 69 -2.40 7.57 -16.95
N ASP A 70 -1.18 8.06 -16.76
CA ASP A 70 -0.03 7.83 -17.63
C ASP A 70 0.72 6.51 -17.31
N GLY A 71 0.32 5.80 -16.25
CA GLY A 71 0.92 4.53 -15.83
C GLY A 71 2.20 4.67 -14.98
N SER A 72 2.45 5.86 -14.42
CA SER A 72 3.51 6.12 -13.46
C SER A 72 3.16 5.54 -12.09
N LEU A 73 4.10 4.82 -11.47
CA LEU A 73 3.90 4.22 -10.16
C LEU A 73 4.03 5.28 -9.06
N TYR A 74 2.94 5.55 -8.33
CA TYR A 74 2.95 6.52 -7.22
C TYR A 74 3.11 5.83 -5.87
N TYR A 75 2.42 4.71 -5.66
CA TYR A 75 2.43 4.04 -4.36
C TYR A 75 2.57 2.53 -4.46
N MET A 76 3.15 1.96 -3.43
CA MET A 76 3.12 0.52 -3.18
C MET A 76 2.56 0.27 -1.79
N GLY A 77 1.83 -0.83 -1.63
CA GLY A 77 1.23 -1.18 -0.34
C GLY A 77 0.96 -2.65 -0.18
N ILE A 78 0.39 -2.98 0.97
CA ILE A 78 -0.03 -4.33 1.33
C ILE A 78 -1.49 -4.28 1.79
N ILE A 79 -2.30 -5.24 1.34
CA ILE A 79 -3.69 -5.44 1.77
C ILE A 79 -3.86 -6.84 2.38
N THR A 80 -4.88 -7.00 3.22
CA THR A 80 -5.32 -8.28 3.78
C THR A 80 -6.81 -8.24 4.08
N GLY A 81 -7.41 -9.42 4.28
CA GLY A 81 -8.80 -9.58 4.66
C GLY A 81 -9.70 -9.93 3.47
N ASP A 82 -10.97 -9.59 3.59
CA ASP A 82 -12.00 -9.84 2.57
C ASP A 82 -12.29 -8.55 1.79
N TYR A 83 -11.85 -8.53 0.53
CA TYR A 83 -11.82 -7.37 -0.36
C TYR A 83 -12.04 -7.80 -1.83
N GLU A 84 -12.57 -6.90 -2.65
CA GLU A 84 -12.89 -7.07 -4.08
C GLU A 84 -11.75 -6.62 -5.00
N GLY A 85 -10.85 -5.75 -4.52
CA GLY A 85 -9.58 -5.43 -5.16
C GLY A 85 -9.37 -3.97 -5.58
N PHE A 86 -10.39 -3.12 -5.51
CA PHE A 86 -10.24 -1.70 -5.86
C PHE A 86 -10.09 -0.80 -4.63
N GLU A 87 -10.15 -1.35 -3.42
CA GLU A 87 -10.28 -0.57 -2.20
C GLU A 87 -9.09 0.38 -1.94
N PRO A 88 -7.81 -0.01 -2.08
CA PRO A 88 -6.72 0.96 -1.90
C PRO A 88 -6.72 2.07 -2.95
N LEU A 89 -7.24 1.80 -4.15
CA LEU A 89 -7.39 2.79 -5.20
C LEU A 89 -8.51 3.77 -4.85
N ASP A 90 -9.69 3.25 -4.50
CA ASP A 90 -10.88 4.05 -4.20
C ASP A 90 -10.77 4.81 -2.88
N ASP A 91 -10.20 4.17 -1.85
CA ASP A 91 -10.07 4.74 -0.50
C ASP A 91 -8.99 5.82 -0.43
N PHE A 92 -7.95 5.73 -1.28
CA PHE A 92 -6.76 6.57 -1.17
C PHE A 92 -6.20 7.02 -2.52
N GLY A 93 -5.81 6.10 -3.41
CA GLY A 93 -5.06 6.46 -4.62
C GLY A 93 -5.74 7.53 -5.48
N MET A 94 -7.01 7.30 -5.83
CA MET A 94 -7.82 8.20 -6.64
C MET A 94 -8.09 9.54 -5.94
N PRO A 95 -8.63 9.59 -4.69
CA PRO A 95 -8.90 10.86 -4.02
C PRO A 95 -7.65 11.63 -3.57
N ASN A 96 -6.53 10.96 -3.28
CA ASN A 96 -5.32 11.60 -2.78
C ASN A 96 -4.45 12.16 -3.90
N ALA A 97 -4.24 11.37 -4.96
CA ALA A 97 -3.21 11.64 -5.95
C ALA A 97 -3.66 11.42 -7.39
N GLY A 98 -4.95 11.14 -7.63
CA GLY A 98 -5.46 10.90 -8.98
C GLY A 98 -4.99 9.59 -9.60
N CYS A 99 -4.64 8.58 -8.80
CA CYS A 99 -4.37 7.25 -9.34
C CYS A 99 -5.61 6.69 -10.05
N THR A 100 -5.41 5.96 -11.14
CA THR A 100 -6.48 5.38 -11.96
C THR A 100 -6.34 3.87 -12.17
N ASP A 101 -5.21 3.27 -11.77
CA ASP A 101 -4.96 1.84 -11.94
C ASP A 101 -4.35 1.23 -10.67
N ILE A 102 -4.72 -0.02 -10.41
CA ILE A 102 -4.20 -0.83 -9.30
C ILE A 102 -3.74 -2.19 -9.81
N LYS A 103 -2.58 -2.63 -9.35
CA LYS A 103 -2.04 -3.95 -9.70
C LYS A 103 -1.65 -4.74 -8.49
N TYR A 104 -1.97 -6.03 -8.52
CA TYR A 104 -1.68 -6.99 -7.45
C TYR A 104 -0.54 -7.92 -7.81
N TRP A 105 0.24 -8.35 -6.82
CA TRP A 105 1.33 -9.29 -7.01
C TRP A 105 0.83 -10.74 -7.01
N ASP A 106 0.96 -11.42 -8.15
CA ASP A 106 0.72 -12.86 -8.24
C ASP A 106 1.98 -13.63 -7.79
N ASN A 107 1.89 -14.26 -6.62
CA ASN A 107 2.99 -15.05 -6.06
C ASN A 107 3.33 -16.31 -6.87
N LYS A 108 2.39 -16.86 -7.65
CA LYS A 108 2.61 -18.04 -8.51
C LYS A 108 3.30 -17.63 -9.80
N LYS A 109 2.86 -16.54 -10.44
CA LYS A 109 3.43 -16.04 -11.70
C LYS A 109 4.66 -15.16 -11.50
N LYS A 110 4.94 -14.72 -10.27
CA LYS A 110 6.00 -13.76 -9.93
C LYS A 110 5.90 -12.46 -10.76
N SER A 111 4.67 -11.97 -10.93
CA SER A 111 4.37 -10.79 -11.75
C SER A 111 3.21 -10.00 -11.17
N TYR A 112 3.11 -8.73 -11.54
CA TYR A 112 1.92 -7.92 -11.25
C TYR A 112 0.83 -8.14 -12.30
N TYR A 113 -0.43 -8.13 -11.88
CA TYR A 113 -1.60 -8.16 -12.77
C TYR A 113 -2.57 -7.04 -12.40
N SER A 114 -3.24 -6.47 -13.39
CA SER A 114 -4.40 -5.58 -13.17
C SER A 114 -5.64 -6.44 -12.91
N LEU A 115 -6.58 -5.89 -12.14
CA LEU A 115 -7.91 -6.49 -11.94
C LEU A 115 -8.83 -6.27 -13.15
#